data_AF-A0A2T2RN72-F1
#
_entry.id   AF-A0A2T2RN72-F1
#
_cell.length_a   1.000
_cell.length_b   1.000
_cell.length_c   1.000
_cell.angle_alpha   90.00
_cell.angle_beta   90.00
_cell.angle_gamma   90.00
#
_symmetry.space_group_name_H-M   'P 1'
#
loop_
_entity.id
_entity.type
_entity.pdbx_description
1 polymer ?
#
loop_
_entity_poly.entity_id
_entity_poly.type
_entity_poly.pdbx_seq_one_letter_code
_entity_poly.pdbx_strand_id
1 'polypeptide(L)'
;MAQKKGFIQSFFDFSFSSFVAVKIAGVLYAINIVGAGLFAFSVIISRFFQGFFYGIGALIVVPLLYLMYIVFIRLSLEAMVVLFRIAENTARTAENTKYLKNEKLLK
;
A
#
# COMPACT_ATOMS: atom_id res chain seq x y z
N MET A 1 -25.29 -7.16 19.98
CA MET A 1 -25.22 -6.36 18.74
C MET A 1 -23.76 -6.30 18.31
N ALA A 2 -23.35 -7.07 17.30
CA ALA A 2 -21.96 -7.08 16.83
C ALA A 2 -21.67 -5.76 16.11
N GLN A 3 -21.02 -4.83 16.81
CA GLN A 3 -20.64 -3.54 16.25
C GLN A 3 -19.59 -3.79 15.16
N LYS A 4 -19.98 -3.55 13.91
CA LYS A 4 -19.12 -3.61 12.73
C LYS A 4 -17.95 -2.64 12.96
N LYS A 5 -16.80 -3.15 13.41
CA LYS A 5 -15.59 -2.36 13.71
C LYS A 5 -15.34 -1.43 12.51
N GLY A 6 -15.37 -0.12 12.75
CA GLY A 6 -15.30 0.87 11.68
C GLY A 6 -14.01 0.70 10.87
N PHE A 7 -14.06 0.94 9.55
CA PHE A 7 -12.91 0.82 8.66
C PHE A 7 -11.72 1.68 9.16
N ILE A 8 -12.02 2.84 9.75
CA ILE A 8 -11.07 3.74 10.41
C ILE A 8 -10.47 3.09 11.66
N GLN A 9 -11.28 2.43 12.48
CA GLN A 9 -10.82 1.72 13.68
C GLN A 9 -9.91 0.52 13.35
N SER A 10 -10.06 -0.09 12.16
CA SER A 10 -9.11 -1.11 11.69
C SER A 10 -7.77 -0.55 11.18
N PHE A 11 -7.70 0.73 10.78
CA PHE A 11 -6.43 1.37 10.42
C PHE A 11 -5.54 1.69 11.63
N PHE A 12 -6.16 1.97 12.79
CA PHE A 12 -5.46 2.17 14.06
C PHE A 12 -5.25 0.88 14.86
N ASP A 13 -5.49 -0.28 14.25
CA ASP A 13 -5.24 -1.58 14.87
C ASP A 13 -3.76 -1.95 14.66
N PHE A 14 -2.88 -1.41 15.50
CA PHE A 14 -1.43 -1.65 15.49
C PHE A 14 -1.04 -3.11 15.78
N SER A 15 -2.01 -3.98 16.07
CA SER A 15 -1.80 -5.40 16.32
C SER A 15 -1.44 -6.19 15.05
N PHE A 16 -1.73 -5.67 13.84
CA PHE A 16 -1.55 -6.37 12.56
C PHE A 16 -2.09 -7.82 12.53
N SER A 17 -3.00 -8.19 13.43
CA SER A 17 -3.39 -9.60 13.64
C SER A 17 -4.37 -10.14 12.60
N SER A 18 -4.84 -9.29 11.68
CA SER A 18 -5.68 -9.69 10.55
C SER A 18 -5.06 -9.29 9.23
N PHE A 19 -5.17 -10.17 8.23
CA PHE A 19 -4.69 -10.01 6.86
C PHE A 19 -5.47 -8.91 6.08
N VAL A 20 -5.48 -7.68 6.60
CA VAL A 20 -6.16 -6.51 6.00
C VAL A 20 -5.25 -5.79 5.00
N ALA A 21 -4.02 -6.28 4.81
CA ALA A 21 -3.01 -5.65 3.97
C ALA A 21 -3.51 -5.28 2.56
N VAL A 22 -4.28 -6.17 1.91
CA VAL A 22 -4.85 -5.91 0.57
C VAL A 22 -5.83 -4.74 0.56
N LYS A 23 -6.63 -4.62 1.63
CA LYS A 23 -7.66 -3.58 1.78
C LYS A 23 -7.04 -2.22 2.13
N ILE A 24 -5.96 -2.24 2.92
CA ILE A 24 -5.22 -1.06 3.37
C ILE A 24 -4.34 -0.51 2.23
N ALA A 25 -3.75 -1.38 1.40
CA ALA A 25 -2.86 -0.98 0.31
C ALA A 25 -3.51 0.02 -0.66
N GLY A 26 -4.78 -0.18 -1.02
CA GLY A 26 -5.50 0.75 -1.90
C GLY A 26 -5.67 2.15 -1.28
N VAL A 27 -5.98 2.21 0.02
CA VAL A 27 -6.13 3.49 0.73
C VAL A 27 -4.77 4.16 0.93
N LEU A 28 -3.73 3.42 1.27
CA LEU A 28 -2.36 3.94 1.36
C LEU A 28 -1.90 4.50 0.01
N TYR A 29 -2.21 3.83 -1.11
CA TYR A 29 -1.88 4.34 -2.43
C TYR A 29 -2.55 5.68 -2.72
N ALA A 30 -3.86 5.80 -2.43
CA ALA A 30 -4.61 7.04 -2.62
C ALA A 30 -4.05 8.20 -1.77
N ILE A 31 -3.75 7.93 -0.49
CA ILE A 31 -3.13 8.91 0.41
C ILE A 31 -1.77 9.34 -0.12
N ASN A 32 -0.95 8.41 -0.63
CA ASN A 32 0.36 8.71 -1.20
C ASN A 32 0.27 9.57 -2.46
N ILE A 33 -0.68 9.29 -3.37
CA ILE A 33 -0.91 10.12 -4.56
C ILE A 33 -1.24 11.55 -4.15
N VAL A 34 -2.24 11.72 -3.28
CA VAL A 34 -2.72 13.05 -2.88
C VAL A 34 -1.63 13.79 -2.11
N GLY A 35 -1.01 13.13 -1.13
CA GLY A 35 0.05 13.71 -0.29
C GLY A 35 1.28 14.10 -1.10
N ALA A 36 1.78 13.21 -1.96
CA ALA A 36 2.94 13.51 -2.80
C ALA A 36 2.62 14.58 -3.86
N GLY A 37 1.39 14.64 -4.36
CA GLY A 37 0.94 15.69 -5.28
C GLY A 37 0.92 17.07 -4.62
N LEU A 38 0.36 17.17 -3.42
CA LEU A 38 0.37 18.41 -2.64
C LEU A 38 1.80 18.83 -2.25
N PHE A 39 2.65 17.87 -1.88
CA PHE A 39 4.05 18.13 -1.58
C PHE A 39 4.81 18.63 -2.83
N ALA A 40 4.65 17.96 -3.97
CA ALA A 40 5.24 18.38 -5.25
C ALA A 40 4.81 19.80 -5.62
N PHE A 41 3.53 20.12 -5.47
CA PHE A 41 3.00 21.46 -5.72
C PHE A 41 3.62 22.51 -4.80
N SER A 42 3.71 22.22 -3.50
CA SER A 42 4.37 23.10 -2.52
C SER A 42 5.84 23.34 -2.87
N VAL A 43 6.57 22.29 -3.27
CA VAL A 43 7.97 22.41 -3.69
C VAL A 43 8.11 23.31 -4.91
N ILE A 44 7.27 23.15 -5.94
CA ILE A 44 7.32 24.00 -7.14
C ILE A 44 7.15 25.48 -6.75
N ILE A 45 6.15 25.80 -5.92
CA ILE A 45 5.94 27.17 -5.43
C ILE A 45 7.16 27.68 -4.66
N SER A 46 7.71 26.89 -3.74
CA SER A 46 8.92 27.25 -3.00
C SER A 46 10.13 27.53 -3.89
N ARG A 47 10.23 26.87 -5.05
CA ARG A 47 11.32 27.10 -6.01
C ARG A 47 11.17 28.41 -6.77
N PHE A 48 9.95 28.86 -7.04
CA PHE A 48 9.74 30.20 -7.62
C PHE A 48 10.17 31.33 -6.67
N PHE A 49 10.02 31.15 -5.36
CA PHE A 49 10.52 32.12 -4.37
C PHE A 49 12.05 32.22 -4.32
N GLN A 50 12.78 31.20 -4.79
CA GLN A 50 14.24 31.22 -4.89
C GLN A 50 14.73 31.89 -6.19
N GLY A 51 13.85 32.05 -7.19
CA GLY A 51 14.13 32.73 -8.44
C GLY A 51 13.41 32.11 -9.64
N PHE A 52 13.25 32.91 -10.69
CA PHE A 52 12.50 32.52 -11.89
C PHE A 52 13.05 31.24 -12.55
N PHE A 53 14.36 31.17 -12.78
CA PHE A 53 15.00 30.00 -13.39
C PHE A 53 14.87 28.72 -12.55
N TYR A 54 14.91 28.83 -11.21
CA TYR A 54 14.69 27.70 -10.31
C TYR A 54 13.25 27.18 -10.40
N GLY A 55 12.27 28.08 -10.49
CA GLY A 55 10.86 27.71 -10.68
C GLY A 55 10.62 26.97 -12.00
N ILE A 56 11.19 27.48 -13.11
CA ILE A 56 11.09 26.82 -14.43
C ILE A 56 11.74 25.42 -14.39
N GLY A 57 12.93 25.28 -13.79
CA GLY A 57 13.56 23.97 -13.62
C GLY A 57 12.70 23.01 -12.79
N ALA A 58 12.06 23.51 -11.74
CA ALA A 58 11.19 22.71 -10.87
C ALA A 58 9.94 22.18 -11.60
N LEU A 59 9.38 22.93 -12.56
CA LEU A 59 8.24 22.48 -13.36
C LEU A 59 8.52 21.24 -14.21
N ILE A 60 9.80 20.93 -14.49
CA ILE A 60 10.20 19.73 -15.24
C ILE A 60 10.65 18.64 -14.27
N VAL A 61 11.55 18.98 -13.34
CA VAL A 61 12.19 18.00 -12.45
C VAL A 61 11.20 17.45 -11.42
N VAL A 62 10.35 18.29 -10.83
CA VAL A 62 9.45 17.85 -9.75
C VAL A 62 8.38 16.87 -10.26
N PRO A 63 7.69 17.11 -11.40
CA PRO A 63 6.75 16.11 -11.94
C PRO A 63 7.42 14.79 -12.31
N LEU A 64 8.66 14.82 -12.83
CA LEU A 64 9.41 13.61 -13.14
C LEU A 64 9.70 12.79 -11.87
N LEU A 65 10.16 13.45 -10.81
CA LEU A 65 10.39 12.81 -9.51
C LEU A 65 9.09 12.30 -8.87
N TYR A 66 7.98 13.05 -9.00
CA TYR A 66 6.67 12.63 -8.54
C TYR A 66 6.21 11.34 -9.24
N LEU A 67 6.31 11.27 -10.57
CA LEU A 67 5.95 10.07 -11.32
C LEU A 67 6.80 8.87 -10.89
N MET A 68 8.12 9.08 -10.74
CA MET A 68 9.02 8.04 -10.27
C MET A 68 8.62 7.55 -8.86
N TYR A 69 8.32 8.47 -7.95
CA TYR A 69 7.83 8.16 -6.60
C TYR A 69 6.54 7.32 -6.62
N ILE A 70 5.55 7.70 -7.44
CA ILE A 70 4.29 6.96 -7.56
C ILE A 70 4.51 5.54 -8.09
N VAL A 71 5.39 5.37 -9.07
CA VAL A 71 5.76 4.03 -9.58
C VAL A 71 6.41 3.20 -8.48
N PHE A 72 7.33 3.77 -7.70
CA PHE A 72 7.97 3.08 -6.57
C PHE A 72 6.95 2.65 -5.52
N ILE A 73 6.06 3.55 -5.09
CA ILE A 73 5.02 3.22 -4.11
C ILE A 73 4.09 2.12 -4.64
N ARG A 74 3.70 2.18 -5.92
CA ARG A 74 2.89 1.13 -6.54
C ARG A 74 3.58 -0.22 -6.46
N LEU A 75 4.86 -0.28 -6.85
CA LEU A 75 5.65 -1.50 -6.81
C LEU A 75 5.79 -2.05 -5.38
N SER A 76 6.06 -1.18 -4.41
CA SER A 76 6.18 -1.59 -3.00
C SER A 76 4.87 -2.13 -2.44
N LEU A 77 3.73 -1.46 -2.69
CA LEU A 77 2.43 -1.91 -2.23
C LEU A 77 2.01 -3.23 -2.89
N GLU A 78 2.27 -3.38 -4.19
CA GLU A 78 2.01 -4.62 -4.92
C GLU A 78 2.85 -5.78 -4.36
N ALA A 79 4.15 -5.55 -4.11
CA ALA A 79 5.02 -6.54 -3.50
C ALA A 79 4.53 -6.95 -2.10
N MET A 80 4.14 -5.99 -1.25
CA MET A 80 3.57 -6.28 0.07
C MET A 80 2.30 -7.13 -0.05
N VAL A 81 1.36 -6.74 -0.91
CA VAL A 81 0.10 -7.49 -1.13
C VAL A 81 0.37 -8.90 -1.61
N VAL A 82 1.32 -9.09 -2.53
CA VAL A 82 1.73 -10.40 -3.03
C VAL A 82 2.29 -11.28 -1.92
N LEU A 83 3.17 -10.75 -1.07
CA LEU A 83 3.73 -11.50 0.06
C LEU A 83 2.65 -12.01 1.02
N PHE A 84 1.67 -11.15 1.37
CA PHE A 84 0.55 -11.56 2.22
C PHE A 84 -0.32 -12.63 1.56
N ARG A 85 -0.59 -12.52 0.25
CA ARG A 85 -1.34 -13.54 -0.50
C ARG A 85 -0.61 -14.88 -0.56
N ILE A 86 0.72 -14.87 -0.69
CA ILE A 86 1.53 -16.09 -0.65
C ILE A 86 1.44 -16.75 0.72
N ALA A 87 1.54 -15.97 1.80
CA ALA A 87 1.41 -16.50 3.16
C ALA A 87 0.02 -17.16 3.39
N GLU A 88 -1.05 -16.51 2.95
CA GLU A 88 -2.42 -17.04 3.05
C GLU A 88 -2.62 -18.33 2.23
N ASN A 89 -2.12 -18.35 0.99
CA ASN A 89 -2.20 -19.54 0.13
C ASN A 89 -1.38 -20.71 0.68
N THR A 90 -0.23 -20.43 1.31
CA THR A 90 0.60 -21.44 1.96
C THR A 90 -0.13 -22.06 3.15
N ALA A 91 -0.78 -21.24 3.98
CA ALA A 91 -1.58 -21.73 5.11
C ALA A 91 -2.73 -22.66 4.64
N ARG A 92 -3.46 -22.28 3.59
CA ARG A 92 -4.53 -23.11 3.00
C ARG A 92 -4.03 -24.45 2.46
N THR A 93 -2.86 -24.45 1.82
CA THR A 93 -2.26 -25.68 1.27
C THR A 93 -1.88 -26.67 2.38
N ALA A 94 -1.35 -26.17 3.50
CA ALA A 94 -1.04 -26.99 4.67
C ALA A 94 -2.31 -27.61 5.30
N GLU A 95 -3.42 -26.87 5.31
CA GLU A 95 -4.70 -27.34 5.84
C GLU A 95 -5.32 -28.45 4.98
N ASN A 96 -5.38 -28.25 3.65
CA ASN A 96 -5.90 -29.24 2.70
C ASN A 96 -5.14 -30.58 2.77
N THR A 97 -3.83 -30.53 3.05
CA THR A 97 -3.00 -31.74 3.20
C THR A 97 -3.41 -32.55 4.44
N LYS A 98 -3.87 -31.91 5.53
CA LYS A 98 -4.35 -32.60 6.74
C LYS A 98 -5.65 -33.36 6.46
N TYR A 99 -6.57 -32.78 5.67
CA TYR A 99 -7.81 -33.45 5.28
C TYR A 99 -7.56 -34.70 4.44
N LEU A 100 -6.65 -34.63 3.46
CA LEU A 100 -6.27 -35.79 2.64
C LEU A 100 -5.62 -36.90 3.46
N LYS A 101 -4.82 -36.55 4.47
CA LYS A 101 -4.22 -37.54 5.38
C LYS A 101 -5.29 -38.22 6.24
N ASN A 102 -6.27 -37.47 6.76
CA ASN A 102 -7.35 -38.04 7.56
C ASN A 102 -8.31 -38.90 6.73
N GLU A 103 -8.61 -38.53 5.48
CA GLU A 103 -9.42 -39.38 4.60
C GLU A 103 -8.74 -40.71 4.29
N LYS A 104 -7.41 -40.71 4.08
CA LYS A 104 -6.62 -41.94 3.90
C LYS A 104 -6.47 -42.79 5.15
N LEU A 105 -6.72 -42.24 6.35
CA LEU A 105 -6.69 -42.99 7.61
C LEU A 105 -8.06 -43.61 7.96
N LEU A 106 -9.13 -43.21 7.27
CA LEU A 106 -10.50 -43.70 7.48
C LEU A 106 -10.94 -44.74 6.42
N LYS A 107 -10.11 -45.00 5.41
CA LYS A 107 -10.27 -46.09 4.42
C LYS A 107 -9.24 -47.18 4.70
#